data_AF-A0A9E0Q666-F1
#
_entry.id   AF-A0A9E0Q666-F1
#
_cell.length_a   1.000
_cell.length_b   1.000
_cell.length_c   1.000
_cell.angle_alpha   90.00
_cell.angle_beta   90.00
_cell.angle_gamma   90.00
#
_symmetry.space_group_name_H-M   'P 1'
#
loop_
_entity.id
_entity.type
_entity.pdbx_description
1 polymer ?
#
loop_
_entity_poly.entity_id
_entity_poly.type
_entity_poly.pdbx_seq_one_letter_code
_entity_poly.pdbx_strand_id
1 'polypeptide(L)'
;MTASWRTAFHATPQVRQEQLRLHYRTLPVAAASSAAFGLIVALVLGPVAGQAAAWIWFACLMASLLARFGVYRAHGHTPVLHDVDARLWIRRYRRAGLVHGLVWASASLWLFPAQDLVYQMFLVFALAGLCVSALSGYSFDPKAAMALCGPVWLCILLRLLAPGSEAGIVIALMLILLMAYVMAIALPGYRAMRENVDLRAAQETQHAALARSHARLSQAET
;
A
#
# COMPACT_ATOMS: atom_id res chain seq x y z
N MET A 1 26.83 -8.70 19.93
CA MET A 1 25.64 -7.86 19.64
C MET A 1 25.07 -8.10 18.23
N THR A 2 24.82 -9.34 17.80
CA THR A 2 24.43 -9.65 16.40
C THR A 2 23.29 -10.67 16.24
N ALA A 3 22.52 -10.94 17.31
CA ALA A 3 21.44 -11.93 17.28
C ALA A 3 20.00 -11.35 17.25
N SER A 4 19.79 -10.05 17.51
CA SER A 4 18.44 -9.47 17.68
C SER A 4 17.71 -9.10 16.38
N TRP A 5 18.40 -9.05 15.23
CA TRP A 5 17.78 -8.60 13.98
C TRP A 5 16.95 -9.67 13.28
N ARG A 6 17.22 -10.97 13.49
CA ARG A 6 16.50 -12.05 12.79
C ARG A 6 15.14 -12.36 13.41
N THR A 7 14.97 -12.19 14.72
CA THR A 7 13.66 -12.30 15.39
C THR A 7 12.79 -11.05 15.17
N ALA A 8 13.38 -9.91 14.79
CA ALA A 8 12.64 -8.68 14.51
C ALA A 8 11.81 -8.71 13.20
N PHE A 9 12.05 -9.66 12.30
CA PHE A 9 11.39 -9.74 10.98
C PHE A 9 10.29 -10.82 10.85
N HIS A 10 10.11 -11.67 11.85
CA HIS A 10 8.97 -12.59 11.88
C HIS A 10 7.79 -11.90 12.56
N ALA A 11 6.87 -11.38 11.74
CA ALA A 11 5.58 -10.92 12.25
C ALA A 11 4.91 -12.09 13.02
N THR A 12 4.57 -11.82 14.28
CA THR A 12 3.82 -12.74 15.13
C THR A 12 2.46 -13.04 14.48
N PRO A 13 1.84 -14.19 14.79
CA PRO A 13 0.51 -14.52 14.27
C PRO A 13 -0.52 -13.39 14.49
N GLN A 14 -0.47 -12.74 15.65
CA GLN A 14 -1.32 -11.61 16.01
C GLN A 14 -1.08 -10.41 15.10
N VAL A 15 0.18 -10.02 14.87
CA VAL A 15 0.52 -8.93 13.94
C VAL A 15 0.04 -9.25 12.53
N ARG A 16 0.13 -10.51 12.11
CA ARG A 16 -0.31 -10.93 10.77
C ARG A 16 -1.84 -10.89 10.62
N GLN A 17 -2.58 -11.36 11.62
CA GLN A 17 -4.04 -11.26 11.62
C GLN A 17 -4.47 -9.79 11.57
N GLU A 18 -3.79 -8.94 12.31
CA GLU A 18 -4.08 -7.51 12.31
C GLU A 18 -3.74 -6.85 10.96
N GLN A 19 -2.61 -7.19 10.33
CA GLN A 19 -2.31 -6.75 8.96
C GLN A 19 -3.40 -7.14 7.98
N LEU A 20 -3.91 -8.36 8.09
CA LEU A 20 -4.98 -8.86 7.24
C LEU A 20 -6.30 -8.10 7.48
N ARG A 21 -6.64 -7.82 8.74
CA ARG A 21 -7.79 -6.99 9.12
C ARG A 21 -7.68 -5.58 8.53
N LEU A 22 -6.50 -4.97 8.61
CA LEU A 22 -6.24 -3.64 8.06
C LEU A 22 -6.27 -3.62 6.53
N HIS A 23 -5.80 -4.66 5.84
CA HIS A 23 -5.96 -4.83 4.39
C HIS A 23 -7.44 -4.81 4.00
N TYR A 24 -8.27 -5.59 4.70
CA TYR A 24 -9.71 -5.64 4.45
C TYR A 24 -10.40 -4.29 4.69
N ARG A 25 -10.07 -3.61 5.80
CA ARG A 25 -10.65 -2.30 6.15
C ARG A 25 -10.27 -1.18 5.19
N THR A 26 -9.04 -1.19 4.69
CA THR A 26 -8.48 -0.08 3.90
C THR A 26 -8.87 -0.17 2.42
N LEU A 27 -9.12 -1.38 1.89
CA LEU A 27 -9.28 -1.60 0.46
C LEU A 27 -10.46 -0.83 -0.17
N PRO A 28 -11.70 -0.80 0.39
CA PRO A 28 -12.83 -0.16 -0.28
C PRO A 28 -12.61 1.34 -0.52
N VAL A 29 -12.14 2.06 0.50
CA VAL A 29 -11.85 3.49 0.39
C VAL A 29 -10.70 3.73 -0.59
N ALA A 30 -9.61 2.96 -0.48
CA ALA A 30 -8.46 3.09 -1.40
C ALA A 30 -8.84 2.82 -2.86
N ALA A 31 -9.70 1.82 -3.11
CA ALA A 31 -10.17 1.50 -4.46
C ALA A 31 -11.06 2.60 -5.03
N ALA A 32 -12.00 3.14 -4.23
CA ALA A 32 -12.86 4.23 -4.66
C ALA A 32 -12.06 5.51 -4.97
N SER A 33 -11.14 5.90 -4.08
CA SER A 33 -10.25 7.04 -4.30
C SER A 33 -9.39 6.86 -5.55
N SER A 34 -8.83 5.67 -5.76
CA SER A 34 -8.04 5.40 -6.97
C SER A 34 -8.87 5.44 -8.24
N ALA A 35 -10.13 5.00 -8.21
CA ALA A 35 -11.01 5.06 -9.37
C ALA A 35 -11.35 6.50 -9.74
N ALA A 36 -11.73 7.30 -8.75
CA ALA A 36 -12.01 8.72 -8.94
C ALA A 36 -10.77 9.45 -9.48
N PHE A 37 -9.60 9.16 -8.92
CA PHE A 37 -8.38 9.83 -9.35
C PHE A 37 -7.93 9.41 -10.74
N GLY A 38 -8.04 8.12 -11.07
CA GLY A 38 -7.76 7.62 -12.41
C GLY A 38 -8.70 8.21 -13.46
N LEU A 39 -9.97 8.44 -13.12
CA LEU A 39 -10.92 9.10 -14.03
C LEU A 39 -10.46 10.54 -14.33
N ILE A 40 -10.05 11.29 -13.31
CA ILE A 40 -9.51 12.65 -13.49
C ILE A 40 -8.27 12.61 -14.41
N VAL A 41 -7.35 11.68 -14.20
CA VAL A 41 -6.16 11.52 -15.06
C VAL A 41 -6.55 11.23 -16.51
N ALA A 42 -7.50 10.33 -16.75
CA ALA A 42 -7.96 9.99 -18.09
C ALA A 42 -8.66 11.16 -18.80
N LEU A 43 -9.47 11.93 -18.07
CA LEU A 43 -10.16 13.11 -18.60
C LEU A 43 -9.19 14.25 -18.94
N VAL A 44 -8.20 14.49 -18.09
CA VAL A 44 -7.23 15.58 -18.28
C VAL A 44 -6.19 15.25 -19.34
N LEU A 45 -5.65 14.02 -19.34
CA LEU A 45 -4.59 13.63 -20.28
C LEU A 45 -5.12 13.06 -21.59
N GLY A 46 -6.37 12.61 -21.66
CA GLY A 46 -6.97 12.09 -22.90
C GLY A 46 -6.84 13.03 -24.10
N PRO A 47 -7.21 14.32 -23.99
CA PRO A 47 -7.09 15.27 -25.10
C PRO A 47 -5.66 15.52 -25.58
N VAL A 48 -4.65 15.31 -24.72
CA VAL A 48 -3.25 15.70 -24.98
C VAL A 48 -2.38 14.50 -25.35
N ALA A 49 -2.57 13.36 -24.67
CA ALA A 49 -1.79 12.14 -24.86
C ALA A 49 -2.51 11.09 -25.74
N GLY A 50 -3.78 11.32 -26.07
CA GLY A 50 -4.59 10.46 -26.93
C GLY A 50 -5.79 9.87 -26.20
N GLN A 51 -6.99 10.16 -26.72
CA GLN A 51 -8.26 9.80 -26.08
C GLN A 51 -8.42 8.28 -25.91
N ALA A 52 -8.05 7.51 -26.94
CA ALA A 52 -8.12 6.06 -26.90
C ALA A 52 -7.15 5.48 -25.86
N ALA A 53 -5.91 5.97 -25.81
CA ALA A 53 -4.91 5.51 -24.83
C ALA A 53 -5.38 5.76 -23.39
N ALA A 54 -5.95 6.94 -23.12
CA ALA A 54 -6.47 7.29 -21.80
C ALA A 54 -7.63 6.38 -21.36
N TRP A 55 -8.60 6.11 -22.24
CA TRP A 55 -9.73 5.23 -21.90
C TRP A 55 -9.34 3.76 -21.80
N ILE A 56 -8.43 3.27 -22.64
CA ILE A 56 -7.87 1.91 -22.53
C ILE A 56 -7.14 1.77 -21.19
N TRP A 57 -6.29 2.74 -20.84
CA TRP A 57 -5.59 2.76 -19.57
C TRP A 57 -6.57 2.77 -18.39
N PHE A 58 -7.62 3.60 -18.44
CA PHE A 58 -8.64 3.66 -17.41
C PHE A 58 -9.43 2.33 -17.31
N ALA A 59 -9.73 1.67 -18.42
CA ALA A 59 -10.35 0.36 -18.42
C ALA A 59 -9.45 -0.70 -17.75
N CYS A 60 -8.14 -0.68 -18.04
CA CYS A 60 -7.16 -1.52 -17.34
C CYS A 60 -7.12 -1.21 -15.83
N LEU A 61 -7.24 0.07 -15.45
CA LEU A 61 -7.31 0.48 -14.05
C LEU A 61 -8.55 -0.11 -13.38
N MET A 62 -9.72 -0.01 -14.01
CA MET A 62 -10.97 -0.59 -13.50
C MET A 62 -10.84 -2.11 -13.36
N ALA A 63 -10.28 -2.80 -14.36
CA ALA A 63 -10.05 -4.24 -14.28
C ALA A 63 -9.13 -4.62 -13.09
N SER A 64 -8.08 -3.84 -12.84
CA SER A 64 -7.20 -4.05 -11.69
C SER A 64 -7.92 -3.85 -10.35
N LEU A 65 -8.81 -2.86 -10.27
CA LEU A 65 -9.62 -2.59 -9.07
C LEU A 65 -10.67 -3.68 -8.84
N LEU A 66 -11.29 -4.20 -9.91
CA LEU A 66 -12.18 -5.36 -9.83
C LEU A 66 -11.45 -6.60 -9.32
N ALA A 67 -10.22 -6.85 -9.78
CA ALA A 67 -9.39 -7.94 -9.26
C ALA A 67 -9.09 -7.78 -7.76
N ARG A 68 -8.76 -6.55 -7.32
CA ARG A 68 -8.58 -6.23 -5.88
C ARG A 68 -9.86 -6.44 -5.08
N PHE A 69 -11.00 -6.03 -5.63
CA PHE A 69 -12.30 -6.21 -5.01
C PHE A 69 -12.68 -7.70 -4.94
N GLY A 70 -12.31 -8.49 -5.94
CA GLY A 70 -12.43 -9.94 -5.91
C GLY A 70 -11.66 -10.57 -4.75
N VAL A 71 -10.41 -10.13 -4.49
CA VAL A 71 -9.64 -10.56 -3.31
C VAL A 71 -10.34 -10.15 -2.02
N TYR A 72 -10.85 -8.91 -1.94
CA TYR A 72 -11.61 -8.41 -0.79
C TYR A 72 -12.84 -9.27 -0.49
N ARG A 73 -13.68 -9.53 -1.50
CA ARG A 73 -14.89 -10.34 -1.36
C ARG A 73 -14.57 -11.77 -0.98
N ALA A 74 -13.62 -12.39 -1.66
CA ALA A 74 -13.23 -13.76 -1.38
C ALA A 74 -12.67 -13.91 0.04
N HIS A 75 -11.90 -12.93 0.52
CA HIS A 75 -11.43 -12.90 1.90
C HIS A 75 -12.58 -12.78 2.90
N GLY A 76 -13.56 -11.89 2.66
CA GLY A 76 -14.69 -11.70 3.57
C GLY A 76 -15.60 -12.93 3.71
N HIS A 77 -15.58 -13.84 2.74
CA HIS A 77 -16.37 -15.07 2.75
C HIS A 77 -15.57 -16.31 3.22
N THR A 78 -14.27 -16.16 3.50
CA THR A 78 -13.42 -17.30 3.87
C THR A 78 -13.00 -17.17 5.34
N PRO A 79 -13.35 -18.13 6.22
CA PRO A 79 -12.87 -18.12 7.60
C PRO A 79 -11.34 -18.31 7.61
N VAL A 80 -10.64 -17.44 8.34
CA VAL A 80 -9.18 -17.48 8.49
C VAL A 80 -8.88 -18.04 9.88
N LEU A 81 -8.72 -19.36 9.95
CA LEU A 81 -8.56 -20.09 11.22
C LEU A 81 -7.10 -20.23 11.63
N HIS A 82 -6.17 -20.27 10.65
CA HIS A 82 -4.75 -20.50 10.91
C HIS A 82 -3.87 -19.37 10.37
N ASP A 83 -2.68 -19.23 10.95
CA ASP A 83 -1.67 -18.24 10.52
C ASP A 83 -1.20 -18.46 9.06
N VAL A 84 -1.23 -19.71 8.59
CA VAL A 84 -0.93 -20.07 7.18
C VAL A 84 -1.92 -19.40 6.23
N ASP A 85 -3.21 -19.39 6.59
CA ASP A 85 -4.27 -18.79 5.79
C ASP A 85 -4.10 -17.27 5.73
N ALA A 86 -3.73 -16.65 6.86
CA ALA A 86 -3.46 -15.22 6.91
C ALA A 86 -2.27 -14.82 6.02
N ARG A 87 -1.18 -15.62 6.01
CA ARG A 87 -0.06 -15.42 5.07
C ARG A 87 -0.48 -15.48 3.62
N LEU A 88 -1.38 -16.40 3.28
CA LEU A 88 -1.84 -16.60 1.91
C LEU A 88 -2.68 -15.40 1.45
N TRP A 89 -3.61 -14.93 2.28
CA TRP A 89 -4.43 -13.77 1.98
C TRP A 89 -3.61 -12.48 1.85
N ILE A 90 -2.67 -12.22 2.77
CA ILE A 90 -1.76 -11.06 2.65
C ILE A 90 -0.98 -11.12 1.32
N ARG A 91 -0.51 -12.30 0.90
CA ARG A 91 0.15 -12.45 -0.41
C ARG A 91 -0.78 -12.13 -1.57
N ARG A 92 -2.06 -12.51 -1.51
CA ARG A 92 -3.07 -12.15 -2.52
C ARG A 92 -3.31 -10.64 -2.58
N TYR A 93 -3.47 -9.98 -1.43
CA TYR A 93 -3.59 -8.51 -1.35
C TYR A 93 -2.37 -7.81 -1.95
N ARG A 94 -1.16 -8.27 -1.63
CA ARG A 94 0.09 -7.72 -2.19
C ARG A 94 0.21 -7.92 -3.70
N ARG A 95 -0.17 -9.09 -4.22
CA ARG A 95 -0.15 -9.37 -5.68
C ARG A 95 -1.15 -8.50 -6.43
N ALA A 96 -2.38 -8.37 -5.92
CA ALA A 96 -3.36 -7.45 -6.49
C ALA A 96 -2.90 -5.98 -6.36
N GLY A 97 -2.17 -5.68 -5.27
CA GLY A 97 -1.38 -4.47 -5.07
C GLY A 97 -0.41 -4.16 -6.20
N LEU A 98 0.43 -5.13 -6.54
CA LEU A 98 1.43 -5.03 -7.59
C LEU A 98 0.79 -4.83 -8.96
N VAL A 99 -0.24 -5.61 -9.32
CA VAL A 99 -0.93 -5.44 -10.61
C VAL A 99 -1.50 -4.04 -10.73
N HIS A 100 -2.12 -3.53 -9.67
CA HIS A 100 -2.63 -2.16 -9.66
C HIS A 100 -1.51 -1.11 -9.79
N GLY A 101 -0.39 -1.30 -9.11
CA GLY A 101 0.80 -0.46 -9.26
C GLY A 101 1.37 -0.46 -10.67
N LEU A 102 1.40 -1.62 -11.34
CA LEU A 102 1.83 -1.76 -12.73
C LEU A 102 0.91 -1.01 -13.71
N VAL A 103 -0.40 -1.04 -13.48
CA VAL A 103 -1.34 -0.25 -14.29
C VAL A 103 -1.13 1.24 -14.07
N TRP A 104 -0.92 1.70 -12.83
CA TRP A 104 -0.56 3.10 -12.59
C TRP A 104 0.79 3.47 -13.22
N ALA A 105 1.77 2.57 -13.18
CA ALA A 105 3.08 2.78 -13.79
C ALA A 105 2.99 2.95 -15.31
N SER A 106 2.09 2.22 -15.98
CA SER A 106 1.91 2.34 -17.43
C SER A 106 1.36 3.70 -17.87
N ALA A 107 0.75 4.49 -16.97
CA ALA A 107 0.40 5.89 -17.26
C ALA A 107 1.64 6.72 -17.64
N SER A 108 2.78 6.45 -17.00
CA SER A 108 4.07 7.09 -17.32
C SER A 108 4.61 6.72 -18.70
N LEU A 109 4.10 5.64 -19.29
CA LEU A 109 4.53 5.17 -20.61
C LEU A 109 3.55 5.62 -21.69
N TRP A 110 2.25 5.45 -21.46
CA TRP A 110 1.21 5.68 -22.46
C TRP A 110 0.62 7.09 -22.44
N LEU A 111 0.59 7.73 -21.27
CA LEU A 111 -0.10 9.03 -21.08
C LEU A 111 0.88 10.17 -20.80
N PHE A 112 2.19 9.94 -20.93
CA PHE A 112 3.20 10.95 -20.60
C PHE A 112 3.25 12.07 -21.66
N PRO A 113 2.89 13.31 -21.30
CA PRO A 113 2.78 14.43 -22.24
C PRO A 113 4.15 15.12 -22.39
N ALA A 114 5.05 14.51 -23.16
CA ALA A 114 6.46 14.94 -23.24
C ALA A 114 6.68 16.37 -23.79
N GLN A 115 5.67 16.96 -24.40
CA GLN A 115 5.75 18.26 -25.08
C GLN A 115 5.16 19.41 -24.24
N ASP A 116 4.47 19.11 -23.14
CA ASP A 116 3.80 20.10 -22.31
C ASP A 116 4.14 19.91 -20.83
N LEU A 117 4.88 20.88 -20.29
CA LEU A 117 5.36 20.85 -18.91
C LEU A 117 4.21 20.87 -17.90
N VAL A 118 3.10 21.56 -18.18
CA VAL A 118 1.96 21.66 -17.27
C VAL A 118 1.30 20.30 -17.12
N TYR A 119 1.01 19.62 -18.23
CA TYR A 119 0.44 18.27 -18.19
C TYR A 119 1.44 17.23 -17.65
N GLN A 120 2.74 17.44 -17.87
CA GLN A 120 3.79 16.57 -17.31
C GLN A 120 3.80 16.67 -15.78
N MET A 121 3.76 17.90 -15.24
CA MET A 121 3.67 18.14 -13.80
C MET A 121 2.38 17.57 -13.23
N PHE A 122 1.26 17.72 -13.93
CA PHE A 122 -0.01 17.11 -13.50
C PHE A 122 0.12 15.60 -13.30
N LEU A 123 0.68 14.88 -14.29
CA LEU A 123 0.89 13.43 -14.16
C LEU A 123 1.87 13.10 -13.02
N VAL A 124 2.96 13.85 -12.91
CA VAL A 124 3.95 13.66 -11.84
C VAL A 124 3.32 13.84 -10.45
N PHE A 125 2.57 14.91 -10.23
CA PHE A 125 1.87 15.15 -8.97
C PHE A 125 0.80 14.09 -8.71
N ALA A 126 0.12 13.61 -9.76
CA ALA A 126 -0.85 12.54 -9.61
C ALA A 126 -0.20 11.24 -9.11
N LEU A 127 0.88 10.82 -9.74
CA LEU A 127 1.61 9.61 -9.34
C LEU A 127 2.27 9.77 -7.96
N ALA A 128 2.83 10.94 -7.67
CA ALA A 128 3.40 11.23 -6.35
C ALA A 128 2.32 11.17 -5.25
N GLY A 129 1.16 11.81 -5.44
CA GLY A 129 0.05 11.79 -4.50
C GLY A 129 -0.53 10.39 -4.28
N LEU A 130 -0.63 9.59 -5.34
CA LEU A 130 -0.98 8.16 -5.24
C LEU A 130 0.03 7.42 -4.34
N CYS A 131 1.33 7.59 -4.57
CA CYS A 131 2.34 6.90 -3.78
C CYS A 131 2.39 7.37 -2.33
N VAL A 132 2.23 8.67 -2.07
CA VAL A 132 2.16 9.21 -0.70
C VAL A 132 0.97 8.60 0.04
N SER A 133 -0.21 8.64 -0.57
CA SER A 133 -1.42 8.07 0.05
C SER A 133 -1.30 6.56 0.25
N ALA A 134 -0.68 5.83 -0.67
CA ALA A 134 -0.43 4.40 -0.51
C ALA A 134 0.60 4.09 0.59
N LEU A 135 1.71 4.83 0.69
CA LEU A 135 2.71 4.61 1.75
C LEU A 135 2.12 4.88 3.15
N SER A 136 1.30 5.92 3.28
CA SER A 136 0.61 6.23 4.54
C SER A 136 -0.51 5.21 4.85
N GLY A 137 -1.36 4.92 3.86
CA GLY A 137 -2.52 4.04 4.00
C GLY A 137 -2.16 2.57 4.22
N TYR A 138 -1.01 2.12 3.70
CA TYR A 138 -0.47 0.77 3.87
C TYR A 138 0.75 0.73 4.80
N SER A 139 0.90 1.69 5.71
CA SER A 139 2.01 1.72 6.68
C SER A 139 2.08 0.44 7.54
N PHE A 140 0.97 -0.26 7.74
CA PHE A 140 0.90 -1.56 8.40
C PHE A 140 1.52 -2.71 7.58
N ASP A 141 1.74 -2.54 6.27
CA ASP A 141 2.37 -3.52 5.39
C ASP A 141 3.28 -2.84 4.35
N PRO A 142 4.54 -2.51 4.71
CA PRO A 142 5.50 -1.85 3.82
C PRO A 142 5.76 -2.62 2.52
N LYS A 143 5.61 -3.96 2.53
CA LYS A 143 5.76 -4.78 1.33
C LYS A 143 4.61 -4.56 0.36
N ALA A 144 3.38 -4.36 0.85
CA ALA A 144 2.24 -4.00 0.01
C ALA A 144 2.38 -2.59 -0.56
N ALA A 145 2.79 -1.63 0.28
CA ALA A 145 3.06 -0.26 -0.16
C ALA A 145 4.10 -0.25 -1.29
N MET A 146 5.21 -0.98 -1.12
CA MET A 146 6.27 -1.06 -2.13
C MET A 146 5.88 -1.81 -3.40
N ALA A 147 5.08 -2.87 -3.27
CA ALA A 147 4.57 -3.59 -4.42
C ALA A 147 3.74 -2.67 -5.34
N LEU A 148 2.98 -1.74 -4.78
CA LEU A 148 2.23 -0.75 -5.55
C LEU A 148 3.14 0.38 -6.06
N CYS A 149 3.93 0.99 -5.18
CA CYS A 149 4.65 2.23 -5.51
C CYS A 149 5.92 2.00 -6.32
N GLY A 150 6.65 0.90 -6.08
CA GLY A 150 7.95 0.63 -6.72
C GLY A 150 7.90 0.72 -8.25
N PRO A 151 6.95 0.04 -8.93
CA PRO A 151 6.81 0.15 -10.38
C PRO A 151 6.47 1.57 -10.85
N VAL A 152 5.60 2.28 -10.13
CA VAL A 152 5.21 3.66 -10.45
C VAL A 152 6.42 4.57 -10.43
N TRP A 153 7.20 4.51 -9.35
CA TRP A 153 8.43 5.27 -9.18
C TRP A 153 9.46 4.95 -10.24
N LEU A 154 9.69 3.67 -10.52
CA LEU A 154 10.64 3.25 -11.53
C LEU A 154 10.27 3.81 -12.91
N CYS A 155 9.02 3.65 -13.34
CA CYS A 155 8.59 4.09 -14.67
C CYS A 155 8.62 5.60 -14.83
N ILE A 156 8.17 6.38 -13.83
CA ILE A 156 8.17 7.84 -13.95
C ILE A 156 9.59 8.42 -13.93
N LEU A 157 10.49 7.88 -13.10
CA LEU A 157 11.88 8.33 -13.06
C LEU A 157 12.60 8.02 -14.37
N LEU A 158 12.44 6.80 -14.91
CA LEU A 158 13.00 6.45 -16.21
C LEU A 158 12.46 7.36 -17.32
N ARG A 159 11.17 7.69 -17.30
CA ARG A 159 10.54 8.56 -18.30
C ARG A 159 11.04 10.00 -18.22
N LEU A 160 11.23 10.54 -17.02
CA LEU A 160 11.74 11.89 -16.78
C LEU A 160 13.22 12.03 -17.15
N LEU A 161 14.02 11.00 -16.90
CA LEU A 161 15.47 11.02 -17.13
C LEU A 161 15.87 10.69 -18.57
N ALA A 162 15.05 9.91 -19.29
CA ALA A 162 15.37 9.46 -20.65
C ALA A 162 15.68 10.59 -21.65
N PRO A 163 14.98 11.75 -21.66
CA PRO A 163 15.31 12.85 -22.57
C PRO A 163 16.60 13.60 -22.21
N GLY A 164 17.14 13.41 -20.99
CA GLY A 164 18.29 14.16 -20.50
C GLY A 164 18.06 15.67 -20.32
N SER A 165 16.79 16.11 -20.27
CA SER A 165 16.46 17.53 -20.10
C SER A 165 16.71 17.99 -18.67
N GLU A 166 17.16 19.25 -18.52
CA GLU A 166 17.42 19.84 -17.21
C GLU A 166 16.17 19.79 -16.31
N ALA A 167 15.01 20.17 -16.86
CA ALA A 167 13.73 20.09 -16.15
C ALA A 167 13.41 18.65 -15.71
N GLY A 168 13.58 17.65 -16.58
CA GLY A 168 13.33 16.25 -16.26
C GLY A 168 14.21 15.74 -15.11
N ILE A 169 15.51 16.10 -15.13
CA ILE A 169 16.47 15.76 -14.07
C ILE A 169 16.07 16.40 -12.74
N VAL A 170 15.76 17.71 -12.73
CA VAL A 170 15.37 18.42 -11.51
C VAL A 170 14.11 17.82 -10.89
N ILE A 171 13.09 17.54 -11.70
CA ILE A 171 11.84 16.91 -11.23
C ILE A 171 12.13 15.52 -10.66
N ALA A 172 12.96 14.72 -11.36
CA ALA A 172 13.33 13.39 -10.90
C ALA A 172 14.04 13.43 -9.53
N LEU A 173 14.95 14.38 -9.33
CA LEU A 173 15.63 14.58 -8.03
C LEU A 173 14.64 14.99 -6.93
N MET A 174 13.74 15.94 -7.21
CA MET A 174 12.69 16.33 -6.26
C MET A 174 11.79 15.16 -5.89
N LEU A 175 11.43 14.35 -6.87
CA LEU A 175 10.65 13.15 -6.71
C LEU A 175 11.37 12.11 -5.83
N ILE A 176 12.66 11.85 -6.08
CA ILE A 176 13.47 10.95 -5.25
C ILE A 176 13.51 11.45 -3.80
N LEU A 177 13.73 12.76 -3.59
CA LEU A 177 13.74 13.36 -2.25
C LEU A 177 12.37 13.23 -1.56
N LEU A 178 11.27 13.49 -2.28
CA LEU A 178 9.91 13.31 -1.77
C LEU A 178 9.68 11.86 -1.34
N MET A 179 10.04 10.88 -2.17
CA MET A 179 9.85 9.47 -1.84
C MET A 179 10.70 9.05 -0.64
N ALA A 180 11.96 9.49 -0.57
CA ALA A 180 12.83 9.22 0.57
C ALA A 180 12.24 9.80 1.86
N TYR A 181 11.74 11.03 1.82
CA TYR A 181 11.06 11.67 2.95
C TYR A 181 9.80 10.91 3.38
N VAL A 182 8.91 10.57 2.44
CA VAL A 182 7.67 9.85 2.72
C VAL A 182 7.94 8.44 3.27
N MET A 183 8.96 7.76 2.75
CA MET A 183 9.42 6.48 3.30
C MET A 183 9.91 6.61 4.74
N ALA A 184 10.71 7.65 5.03
CA ALA A 184 11.24 7.91 6.36
C ALA A 184 10.13 8.11 7.40
N ILE A 185 9.02 8.76 7.02
CA ILE A 185 7.87 8.97 7.91
C ILE A 185 6.89 7.79 7.94
N ALA A 186 6.82 6.99 6.87
CA ALA A 186 5.92 5.83 6.82
C ALA A 186 6.46 4.62 7.61
N LEU A 187 7.79 4.47 7.70
CA LEU A 187 8.42 3.32 8.37
C LEU A 187 8.15 3.26 9.90
N PRO A 188 8.14 4.37 10.66
CA PRO A 188 7.64 4.40 12.03
C PRO A 188 6.20 3.91 12.17
N GLY A 189 5.34 4.16 11.19
CA GLY A 189 3.94 3.69 11.21
C GLY A 189 3.82 2.17 11.30
N TYR A 190 4.66 1.42 10.59
CA TYR A 190 4.73 -0.04 10.71
C TYR A 190 5.14 -0.49 12.12
N ARG A 191 6.13 0.20 12.71
CA ARG A 191 6.64 -0.11 14.05
C ARG A 191 5.58 0.17 15.12
N ALA A 192 4.95 1.32 15.05
CA ALA A 192 3.86 1.71 15.96
C ALA A 192 2.69 0.73 15.88
N MET A 193 2.34 0.28 14.67
CA MET A 193 1.31 -0.71 14.48
C MET A 193 1.65 -2.05 15.16
N ARG A 194 2.87 -2.53 14.95
CA ARG A 194 3.34 -3.77 15.57
C ARG A 194 3.35 -3.67 17.10
N GLU A 195 3.89 -2.58 17.63
CA GLU A 195 3.95 -2.32 19.06
C GLU A 195 2.55 -2.29 19.68
N ASN A 196 1.58 -1.65 19.01
CA ASN A 196 0.20 -1.63 19.48
C ASN A 196 -0.41 -3.03 19.58
N VAL A 197 -0.10 -3.93 18.65
CA VAL A 197 -0.56 -5.32 18.68
C VAL A 197 0.12 -6.10 19.81
N ASP A 198 1.44 -5.96 19.94
CA ASP A 198 2.22 -6.65 20.95
C ASP A 198 1.80 -6.20 22.37
N LEU A 199 1.51 -4.91 22.56
CA LEU A 199 0.99 -4.35 23.82
C LEU A 199 -0.41 -4.90 24.16
N ARG A 200 -1.33 -4.99 23.19
CA ARG A 200 -2.67 -5.57 23.43
C ARG A 200 -2.59 -7.04 23.83
N ALA A 201 -1.74 -7.82 23.17
CA ALA A 201 -1.53 -9.22 23.50
C ALA A 201 -0.96 -9.40 24.93
N ALA A 202 -0.06 -8.51 25.35
CA ALA A 202 0.47 -8.51 26.71
C ALA A 202 -0.62 -8.18 27.76
N GLN A 203 -1.46 -7.19 27.48
CA GLN A 203 -2.59 -6.83 28.35
C GLN A 203 -3.58 -7.98 28.53
N GLU A 204 -3.98 -8.65 27.44
CA GLU A 204 -4.88 -9.81 27.49
C GLU A 204 -4.30 -10.94 28.37
N THR A 205 -3.00 -11.19 28.24
CA THR A 205 -2.31 -12.21 29.04
C THR A 205 -2.29 -11.85 30.53
N GLN A 206 -2.03 -10.57 30.86
CA GLN A 206 -2.02 -10.07 32.23
C GLN A 206 -3.42 -10.14 32.86
N HIS A 207 -4.46 -9.70 32.15
CA HIS A 207 -5.85 -9.81 32.62
C HIS A 207 -6.26 -11.26 32.88
N ALA A 208 -5.89 -12.18 31.99
CA ALA A 208 -6.14 -13.61 32.18
C ALA A 208 -5.37 -14.20 33.37
N ALA A 209 -4.18 -13.69 33.69
CA ALA A 209 -3.43 -14.11 34.87
C ALA A 209 -4.09 -13.61 36.17
N LEU A 210 -4.51 -12.34 36.20
CA LEU A 210 -5.22 -11.76 37.34
C LEU A 210 -6.55 -12.47 37.61
N ALA A 211 -7.35 -12.72 36.57
CA ALA A 211 -8.61 -13.46 36.70
C ALA A 211 -8.40 -14.88 37.26
N ARG A 212 -7.33 -15.57 36.83
CA ARG A 212 -6.96 -16.88 37.38
C ARG A 212 -6.51 -16.80 38.85
N SER A 213 -5.80 -15.73 39.22
CA SER A 213 -5.40 -15.51 40.62
C SER A 213 -6.62 -15.29 41.51
N HIS A 214 -7.56 -14.45 41.07
CA HIS A 214 -8.80 -14.19 41.82
C HIS A 214 -9.65 -15.45 41.98
N ALA A 215 -9.80 -16.25 40.93
CA ALA A 215 -10.54 -17.51 40.98
C ALA A 215 -9.92 -18.53 41.96
N ARG A 216 -8.59 -18.56 42.09
CA ARG A 216 -7.89 -19.43 43.05
C ARG A 216 -8.09 -18.95 44.50
N LEU A 217 -8.04 -17.64 44.73
CA LEU A 217 -8.27 -17.07 46.06
C LEU A 217 -9.71 -17.35 46.52
N SER A 218 -10.70 -17.15 45.65
CA SER A 218 -12.10 -17.45 45.98
C SER A 218 -12.38 -18.93 46.25
N GLN A 219 -11.58 -19.84 45.68
CA GLN A 219 -11.69 -21.29 45.95
C GLN A 219 -10.96 -21.72 47.24
N ALA A 220 -10.00 -20.93 47.72
CA ALA A 220 -9.30 -21.22 48.97
C ALA A 220 -10.07 -20.70 50.21
N GLU A 221 -11.02 -19.79 50.02
CA GLU A 221 -11.87 -19.22 51.07
C GLU A 221 -13.17 -20.01 51.30
N THR A 222 -13.45 -21.03 50.48
CA THR A 222 -14.61 -21.95 50.60
C THR A 222 -14.19 -23.32 51.09
#